data_AF-A0A0R2B7C9-F1
#
_entry.id   AF-A0A0R2B7C9-F1
#
_cell.length_a   1.000
_cell.length_b   1.000
_cell.length_c   1.000
_cell.angle_alpha   90.00
_cell.angle_beta   90.00
_cell.angle_gamma   90.00
#
_symmetry.space_group_name_H-M   'P 1'
#
loop_
_entity.id
_entity.type
_entity.pdbx_description
1 polymer ?
#
loop_
_entity_poly.entity_id
_entity_poly.type
_entity_poly.pdbx_seq_one_letter_code
_entity_poly.pdbx_strand_id
1 'polypeptide(L)'
;MTNVQSLTKLNKQEYEQHWEKWHEKREDAIKTPYGWLSLRSIDWLEDGKKIKIDGFPGLWGQSGNAVTYYPEEGKTVINRDQIISEPKVIVVDNVEDVNVEDFYYEGVRAQLIKRIGSTKKFAVRQRDPESKFRKNFTGFPHFEPDENWVLPARYEPLDHWSNITTKAVTAGLSHNETQIGNLYFKYRDKDYRFVVFQGHNDDSGWLKKDPETGETRYLNNRQNTEGIGFILFKDQSTGKQTYGGGRVLSIDISNPNEVDSVDLNKAFNLPCAYSYFCTCPFAPEENILPFAVTSGEKTPDVY
;
A
#
# COMPACT_ATOMS: atom_id res chain seq x y z
N MET A 1 -3.74 12.70 -17.85
CA MET A 1 -2.41 13.23 -17.48
C MET A 1 -2.26 14.69 -17.90
N THR A 2 -1.60 15.48 -17.07
CA THR A 2 -1.25 16.87 -17.37
C THR A 2 0.22 16.88 -17.79
N ASN A 3 0.50 17.06 -19.07
CA ASN A 3 1.85 17.14 -19.67
C ASN A 3 2.76 18.11 -18.87
N VAL A 4 4.08 17.90 -18.80
CA VAL A 4 5.04 18.84 -18.13
C VAL A 4 4.78 20.25 -18.59
N GLN A 5 4.63 20.45 -19.89
CA GLN A 5 4.37 21.75 -20.49
C GLN A 5 3.05 22.33 -20.01
N SER A 6 2.07 21.51 -19.64
CA SER A 6 0.84 21.99 -19.03
C SER A 6 1.00 22.33 -17.55
N LEU A 7 1.80 21.59 -16.78
CA LEU A 7 2.06 21.90 -15.37
C LEU A 7 3.02 23.10 -15.20
N THR A 8 4.06 23.18 -16.02
CA THR A 8 5.03 24.29 -16.05
C THR A 8 4.48 25.57 -16.67
N LYS A 9 3.32 25.51 -17.35
CA LYS A 9 2.57 26.69 -17.80
C LYS A 9 1.69 27.27 -16.71
N LEU A 10 1.39 26.52 -15.65
CA LEU A 10 0.65 27.05 -14.52
C LEU A 10 1.52 28.10 -13.84
N ASN A 11 0.93 29.23 -13.50
CA ASN A 11 1.57 30.11 -12.54
C ASN A 11 1.55 29.46 -11.15
N LYS A 12 2.32 30.02 -10.21
CA LYS A 12 2.44 29.48 -8.85
C LYS A 12 1.09 29.20 -8.18
N GLN A 13 0.14 30.14 -8.25
CA GLN A 13 -1.17 30.00 -7.61
C GLN A 13 -2.02 28.90 -8.27
N GLU A 14 -1.97 28.78 -9.60
CA GLU A 14 -2.66 27.71 -10.33
C GLU A 14 -2.07 26.34 -10.01
N TYR A 15 -0.74 26.25 -9.84
CA TYR A 15 -0.06 25.02 -9.44
C TYR A 15 -0.42 24.61 -8.01
N GLU A 16 -0.40 25.57 -7.07
CA GLU A 16 -0.81 25.34 -5.67
C GLU A 16 -2.24 24.77 -5.61
N GLN A 17 -3.21 25.38 -6.30
CA GLN A 17 -4.59 24.87 -6.35
C GLN A 17 -4.70 23.48 -6.99
N HIS A 18 -3.89 23.19 -8.00
CA HIS A 18 -3.82 21.87 -8.62
C HIS A 18 -3.26 20.83 -7.64
N TRP A 19 -2.24 21.19 -6.86
CA TRP A 19 -1.66 20.34 -5.83
C TRP A 19 -2.65 20.12 -4.66
N GLU A 20 -3.32 21.16 -4.18
CA GLU A 20 -4.32 21.09 -3.10
C GLU A 20 -5.42 20.08 -3.45
N LYS A 21 -5.97 20.14 -4.67
CA LYS A 21 -6.99 19.18 -5.13
C LYS A 21 -6.49 17.74 -5.15
N TRP A 22 -5.20 17.53 -5.44
CA TRP A 22 -4.60 16.20 -5.35
C TRP A 22 -4.42 15.77 -3.90
N HIS A 23 -3.97 16.68 -3.03
CA HIS A 23 -3.71 16.42 -1.63
C HIS A 23 -5.00 16.11 -0.85
N GLU A 24 -6.06 16.88 -1.07
CA GLU A 24 -7.40 16.63 -0.51
C GLU A 24 -7.89 15.22 -0.86
N LYS A 25 -7.78 14.81 -2.14
CA LYS A 25 -8.14 13.45 -2.57
C LYS A 25 -7.31 12.38 -1.88
N ARG A 26 -6.00 12.62 -1.71
CA ARG A 26 -5.09 11.72 -1.01
C ARG A 26 -5.49 11.54 0.45
N GLU A 27 -5.90 12.60 1.12
CA GLU A 27 -6.38 12.55 2.50
C GLU A 27 -7.77 11.89 2.61
N ASP A 28 -8.69 12.23 1.72
CA ASP A 28 -10.02 11.63 1.69
C ASP A 28 -9.96 10.11 1.49
N ALA A 29 -9.07 9.63 0.62
CA ALA A 29 -8.88 8.21 0.37
C ALA A 29 -8.50 7.43 1.65
N ILE A 30 -7.65 7.97 2.52
CA ILE A 30 -7.25 7.28 3.75
C ILE A 30 -8.23 7.44 4.91
N LYS A 31 -9.08 8.47 4.88
CA LYS A 31 -10.15 8.72 5.84
C LYS A 31 -11.41 7.91 5.59
N THR A 32 -11.48 7.14 4.49
CA THR A 32 -12.60 6.24 4.22
C THR A 32 -12.84 5.30 5.41
N PRO A 33 -14.08 4.78 5.62
CA PRO A 33 -14.42 3.97 6.81
C PRO A 33 -13.47 2.80 7.08
N TYR A 34 -12.94 2.18 6.03
CA TYR A 34 -11.94 1.11 6.13
C TYR A 34 -10.60 1.48 5.50
N GLY A 35 -10.33 2.77 5.32
CA GLY A 35 -9.06 3.32 4.83
C GLY A 35 -7.92 3.12 5.82
N TRP A 36 -6.72 3.55 5.48
CA TRP A 36 -5.52 3.27 6.28
C TRP A 36 -5.54 3.85 7.70
N LEU A 37 -6.30 4.92 7.95
CA LEU A 37 -6.50 5.47 9.31
C LEU A 37 -7.48 4.68 10.18
N SER A 38 -8.19 3.70 9.61
CA SER A 38 -9.10 2.82 10.38
C SER A 38 -8.36 1.71 11.12
N LEU A 39 -7.07 1.49 10.86
CA LEU A 39 -6.33 0.38 11.45
C LEU A 39 -6.24 0.48 12.98
N ARG A 40 -6.49 -0.64 13.65
CA ARG A 40 -6.39 -0.73 15.12
C ARG A 40 -5.57 -1.89 15.66
N SER A 41 -5.33 -2.94 14.86
CA SER A 41 -4.47 -4.05 15.24
C SER A 41 -3.94 -4.82 14.04
N ILE A 42 -2.84 -5.55 14.25
CA ILE A 42 -2.38 -6.64 13.40
C ILE A 42 -1.94 -7.79 14.30
N ASP A 43 -2.63 -8.92 14.19
CA ASP A 43 -2.46 -10.07 15.08
C ASP A 43 -1.93 -11.25 14.27
N TRP A 44 -0.67 -11.61 14.50
CA TRP A 44 -0.01 -12.70 13.76
C TRP A 44 -0.46 -14.05 14.28
N LEU A 45 -0.79 -14.96 13.36
CA LEU A 45 -1.14 -16.33 13.67
C LEU A 45 0.13 -17.18 13.80
N GLU A 46 0.04 -18.20 14.66
CA GLU A 46 1.08 -19.20 14.85
C GLU A 46 0.53 -20.57 14.51
N ASP A 47 1.31 -21.33 13.74
CA ASP A 47 0.90 -22.65 13.27
C ASP A 47 0.61 -23.61 14.43
N GLY A 48 -0.52 -24.31 14.37
CA GLY A 48 -0.98 -25.22 15.42
C GLY A 48 -1.55 -24.54 16.67
N LYS A 49 -1.61 -23.20 16.72
CA LYS A 49 -2.21 -22.46 17.84
C LYS A 49 -3.51 -21.80 17.44
N LYS A 50 -4.44 -21.74 18.40
CA LYS A 50 -5.65 -20.90 18.32
C LYS A 50 -5.44 -19.67 19.18
N ILE A 51 -5.81 -18.51 18.66
CA ILE A 51 -5.73 -17.24 19.39
C ILE A 51 -7.10 -16.57 19.43
N LYS A 52 -7.34 -15.82 20.51
CA LYS A 52 -8.39 -14.80 20.56
C LYS A 52 -7.76 -13.48 20.12
N ILE A 53 -8.53 -12.68 19.39
CA ILE A 53 -8.13 -11.35 18.96
C ILE A 53 -8.98 -10.33 19.69
N ASP A 54 -8.35 -9.37 20.34
CA ASP A 54 -9.07 -8.38 21.13
C ASP A 54 -9.98 -7.53 20.24
N GLY A 55 -11.23 -7.37 20.68
CA GLY A 55 -12.24 -6.59 19.97
C GLY A 55 -12.89 -7.28 18.76
N PHE A 56 -12.58 -8.56 18.48
CA PHE A 56 -13.28 -9.36 17.47
C PHE A 56 -13.68 -10.72 18.05
N PRO A 57 -14.95 -11.16 17.92
CA PRO A 57 -15.43 -12.39 18.54
C PRO A 57 -14.82 -13.64 17.87
N GLY A 58 -14.82 -14.74 18.62
CA GLY A 58 -14.34 -16.04 18.12
C GLY A 58 -12.84 -16.25 18.26
N LEU A 59 -12.36 -17.32 17.63
CA LEU A 59 -10.95 -17.73 17.64
C LEU A 59 -10.43 -17.90 16.22
N TRP A 60 -9.12 -17.72 16.07
CA TRP A 60 -8.42 -17.91 14.81
C TRP A 60 -7.33 -18.95 15.01
N GLY A 61 -7.31 -19.98 14.16
CA GLY A 61 -6.28 -21.01 14.18
C GLY A 61 -5.61 -21.15 12.83
N GLN A 62 -4.30 -21.41 12.82
CA GLN A 62 -3.55 -21.73 11.60
C GLN A 62 -3.15 -23.22 11.61
N SER A 63 -3.23 -23.87 10.45
CA SER A 63 -2.68 -25.20 10.18
C SER A 63 -2.09 -25.23 8.76
N GLY A 64 -0.77 -25.12 8.66
CA GLY A 64 -0.05 -25.04 7.39
C GLY A 64 -0.44 -23.82 6.57
N ASN A 65 -1.06 -24.05 5.40
CA ASN A 65 -1.61 -23.02 4.51
C ASN A 65 -3.10 -22.74 4.74
N ALA A 66 -3.70 -23.35 5.76
CA ALA A 66 -5.09 -23.14 6.12
C ALA A 66 -5.22 -22.27 7.38
N VAL A 67 -6.24 -21.41 7.38
CA VAL A 67 -6.68 -20.65 8.54
C VAL A 67 -8.13 -21.00 8.82
N THR A 68 -8.45 -21.32 10.07
CA THR A 68 -9.80 -21.60 10.52
C THR A 68 -10.28 -20.50 11.44
N TYR A 69 -11.39 -19.87 11.09
CA TYR A 69 -12.14 -19.01 11.99
C TYR A 69 -13.19 -19.84 12.73
N TYR A 70 -13.21 -19.75 14.06
CA TYR A 70 -14.16 -20.43 14.94
C TYR A 70 -15.11 -19.38 15.52
N PRO A 71 -16.40 -19.35 15.10
CA PRO A 71 -17.35 -18.35 15.59
C PRO A 71 -17.65 -18.53 17.07
N GLU A 72 -17.93 -17.41 17.75
CA GLU A 72 -18.37 -17.37 19.14
C GLU A 72 -19.91 -17.44 19.20
N GLU A 73 -20.44 -18.25 20.13
CA GLU A 73 -21.89 -18.38 20.31
C GLU A 73 -22.53 -17.03 20.68
N GLY A 74 -23.69 -16.74 20.07
CA GLY A 74 -24.41 -15.48 20.29
C GLY A 74 -23.80 -14.27 19.58
N LYS A 75 -22.73 -14.44 18.80
CA LYS A 75 -22.10 -13.37 18.01
C LYS A 75 -22.33 -13.59 16.52
N THR A 76 -22.79 -12.54 15.83
CA THR A 76 -23.06 -12.59 14.38
C THR A 76 -21.89 -12.01 13.61
N VAL A 77 -21.06 -12.90 13.05
CA VAL A 77 -19.97 -12.51 12.14
C VAL A 77 -20.34 -12.82 10.71
N ILE A 78 -20.13 -11.85 9.83
CA ILE A 78 -20.41 -11.94 8.41
C ILE A 78 -19.11 -12.07 7.63
N ASN A 79 -19.06 -13.00 6.67
CA ASN A 79 -17.98 -13.12 5.71
C ASN A 79 -18.61 -13.45 4.35
N ARG A 80 -18.28 -12.67 3.30
CA ARG A 80 -18.87 -12.78 1.96
C ARG A 80 -20.41 -12.83 1.98
N ASP A 81 -21.02 -11.88 2.67
CA ASP A 81 -22.47 -11.75 2.82
C ASP A 81 -23.18 -12.95 3.48
N GLN A 82 -22.43 -13.83 4.14
CA GLN A 82 -22.95 -15.00 4.85
C GLN A 82 -22.59 -14.92 6.33
N ILE A 83 -23.56 -15.30 7.18
CA ILE A 83 -23.33 -15.48 8.61
C ILE A 83 -22.51 -16.76 8.81
N ILE A 84 -21.42 -16.65 9.56
CA ILE A 84 -20.58 -17.80 9.90
C ILE A 84 -21.01 -18.35 11.26
N SER A 85 -21.79 -19.43 11.25
CA SER A 85 -22.27 -20.12 12.46
C SER A 85 -21.45 -21.34 12.85
N GLU A 86 -20.64 -21.87 11.91
CA GLU A 86 -19.78 -23.03 12.11
C GLU A 86 -18.32 -22.68 11.80
N PRO A 87 -17.33 -23.46 12.29
CA PRO A 87 -15.93 -23.25 11.94
C PRO A 87 -15.71 -23.17 10.42
N LYS A 88 -15.15 -22.05 9.95
CA LYS A 88 -14.87 -21.81 8.54
C LYS A 88 -13.39 -22.00 8.27
N VAL A 89 -13.04 -22.97 7.43
CA VAL A 89 -11.67 -23.20 6.96
C VAL A 89 -11.43 -22.44 5.66
N ILE A 90 -10.32 -21.71 5.61
CA ILE A 90 -9.84 -20.98 4.44
C ILE A 90 -8.47 -21.52 4.07
N VAL A 91 -8.38 -22.18 2.92
CA VAL A 91 -7.12 -22.68 2.37
C VAL A 91 -6.54 -21.64 1.42
N VAL A 92 -5.28 -21.26 1.60
CA VAL A 92 -4.61 -20.25 0.77
C VAL A 92 -3.38 -20.86 0.09
N ASP A 93 -3.61 -21.41 -1.10
CA ASP A 93 -2.58 -22.06 -1.92
C ASP A 93 -1.62 -21.07 -2.60
N ASN A 94 -1.98 -19.78 -2.65
CA ASN A 94 -1.13 -18.74 -3.22
C ASN A 94 0.14 -18.54 -2.36
N VAL A 95 1.33 -18.68 -2.95
CA VAL A 95 2.62 -18.50 -2.26
C VAL A 95 3.08 -17.04 -2.15
N GLU A 96 2.36 -16.11 -2.77
CA GLU A 96 2.67 -14.68 -2.80
C GLU A 96 1.97 -13.90 -1.67
N ASP A 97 2.26 -12.59 -1.60
CA ASP A 97 1.57 -11.64 -0.72
C ASP A 97 0.12 -11.45 -1.16
N VAL A 98 -0.82 -11.68 -0.23
CA VAL A 98 -2.26 -11.61 -0.52
C VAL A 98 -3.10 -11.12 0.66
N ASN A 99 -4.12 -10.34 0.36
CA ASN A 99 -5.24 -10.04 1.26
C ASN A 99 -6.37 -11.02 0.97
N VAL A 100 -6.63 -11.91 1.92
CA VAL A 100 -7.34 -13.17 1.70
C VAL A 100 -8.84 -12.96 1.80
N GLU A 101 -9.36 -12.69 2.98
CA GLU A 101 -10.80 -12.54 3.23
C GLU A 101 -11.09 -11.51 4.31
N ASP A 102 -12.26 -10.89 4.22
CA ASP A 102 -12.76 -9.96 5.22
C ASP A 102 -13.91 -10.58 6.03
N PHE A 103 -13.89 -10.31 7.32
CA PHE A 103 -14.91 -10.69 8.29
C PHE A 103 -15.42 -9.44 8.98
N TYR A 104 -16.72 -9.35 9.21
CA TYR A 104 -17.38 -8.17 9.76
C TYR A 104 -18.14 -8.51 11.03
N TYR A 105 -17.93 -7.70 12.06
CA TYR A 105 -18.65 -7.76 13.34
C TYR A 105 -18.87 -6.35 13.86
N GLU A 106 -20.14 -5.96 14.04
CA GLU A 106 -20.51 -4.63 14.59
C GLU A 106 -19.77 -3.46 13.92
N GLY A 107 -19.60 -3.52 12.60
CA GLY A 107 -18.90 -2.50 11.81
C GLY A 107 -17.36 -2.62 11.78
N VAL A 108 -16.75 -3.44 12.63
CA VAL A 108 -15.31 -3.75 12.56
C VAL A 108 -15.06 -4.75 11.44
N ARG A 109 -14.02 -4.50 10.63
CA ARG A 109 -13.51 -5.41 9.61
C ARG A 109 -12.23 -6.10 10.07
N ALA A 110 -12.26 -7.41 10.24
CA ALA A 110 -11.09 -8.26 10.39
C ALA A 110 -10.66 -8.81 9.02
N GLN A 111 -9.51 -8.36 8.55
CA GLN A 111 -8.93 -8.71 7.25
C GLN A 111 -7.87 -9.81 7.46
N LEU A 112 -8.14 -11.03 7.00
CA LEU A 112 -7.15 -12.09 6.95
C LEU A 112 -6.13 -11.77 5.84
N ILE A 113 -4.86 -11.75 6.19
CA ILE A 113 -3.76 -11.48 5.26
C ILE A 113 -2.71 -12.57 5.31
N LYS A 114 -2.05 -12.80 4.18
CA LYS A 114 -0.87 -13.65 4.05
C LYS A 114 0.33 -12.83 3.61
N ARG A 115 1.48 -13.02 4.24
CA ARG A 115 2.74 -12.36 3.90
C ARG A 115 3.87 -13.36 3.72
N ILE A 116 4.85 -13.01 2.90
CA ILE A 116 6.05 -13.83 2.63
C ILE A 116 7.26 -13.40 3.50
N GLY A 117 8.26 -14.28 3.58
CA GLY A 117 9.58 -13.97 4.17
C GLY A 117 9.90 -14.54 5.55
N SER A 118 8.92 -15.08 6.32
CA SER A 118 9.18 -15.67 7.66
C SER A 118 8.30 -16.88 8.01
N THR A 119 8.46 -17.43 9.23
CA THR A 119 7.53 -18.42 9.82
C THR A 119 6.14 -17.84 10.10
N LYS A 120 6.02 -16.51 10.26
CA LYS A 120 4.76 -15.80 10.42
C LYS A 120 4.13 -15.56 9.05
N LYS A 121 3.21 -16.46 8.66
CA LYS A 121 2.63 -16.48 7.31
C LYS A 121 1.29 -15.76 7.23
N PHE A 122 0.49 -15.85 8.29
CA PHE A 122 -0.85 -15.26 8.34
C PHE A 122 -0.97 -14.26 9.49
N ALA A 123 -1.76 -13.22 9.26
CA ALA A 123 -2.19 -12.31 10.30
C ALA A 123 -3.64 -11.90 10.06
N VAL A 124 -4.29 -11.46 11.12
CA VAL A 124 -5.61 -10.81 11.04
C VAL A 124 -5.39 -9.34 11.38
N ARG A 125 -5.73 -8.47 10.43
CA ARG A 125 -5.61 -7.02 10.57
C ARG A 125 -6.98 -6.42 10.79
N GLN A 126 -7.16 -5.69 11.88
CA GLN A 126 -8.45 -5.07 12.19
C GLN A 126 -8.52 -3.61 11.73
N ARG A 127 -9.67 -3.27 11.16
CA ARG A 127 -10.06 -1.93 10.73
C ARG A 127 -11.37 -1.55 11.39
N ASP A 128 -11.39 -0.37 11.99
CA ASP A 128 -12.50 0.16 12.74
C ASP A 128 -12.89 1.53 12.17
N PRO A 129 -14.09 1.64 11.56
CA PRO A 129 -14.62 2.91 11.10
C PRO A 129 -14.74 3.95 12.20
N GLU A 130 -14.73 3.58 13.47
CA GLU A 130 -14.79 4.51 14.59
C GLU A 130 -13.43 4.78 15.23
N SER A 131 -12.34 4.33 14.59
CA SER A 131 -10.95 4.54 15.02
C SER A 131 -10.67 5.99 15.41
N LYS A 132 -10.02 6.16 16.57
CA LYS A 132 -9.58 7.46 17.08
C LYS A 132 -8.66 8.17 16.09
N PHE A 133 -7.84 7.42 15.35
CA PHE A 133 -6.89 7.95 14.38
C PHE A 133 -7.61 8.64 13.22
N ARG A 134 -8.67 8.03 12.71
CA ARG A 134 -9.51 8.63 11.68
C ARG A 134 -10.27 9.87 12.19
N LYS A 135 -10.81 9.80 13.41
CA LYS A 135 -11.58 10.91 14.01
C LYS A 135 -10.73 12.13 14.36
N ASN A 136 -9.46 11.91 14.72
CA ASN A 136 -8.54 12.97 15.15
C ASN A 136 -7.58 13.41 14.03
N PHE A 137 -7.72 12.89 12.81
CA PHE A 137 -6.83 13.24 11.71
C PHE A 137 -7.11 14.67 11.22
N THR A 138 -6.08 15.52 11.28
CA THR A 138 -6.14 16.93 10.89
C THR A 138 -5.36 17.25 9.62
N GLY A 139 -4.86 16.22 8.94
CA GLY A 139 -4.07 16.34 7.72
C GLY A 139 -2.63 15.86 7.89
N PHE A 140 -1.94 15.62 6.77
CA PHE A 140 -0.51 15.28 6.80
C PHE A 140 0.37 16.52 6.77
N PRO A 141 1.46 16.56 7.57
CA PRO A 141 2.45 17.60 7.39
C PRO A 141 3.12 17.43 6.02
N HIS A 142 3.30 18.53 5.30
CA HIS A 142 3.95 18.55 4.00
C HIS A 142 4.90 19.76 3.85
N PHE A 143 5.75 19.73 2.83
CA PHE A 143 6.47 20.93 2.37
C PHE A 143 5.51 21.82 1.57
N GLU A 144 5.79 23.12 1.52
CA GLU A 144 5.11 24.00 0.58
C GLU A 144 5.30 23.47 -0.85
N PRO A 145 4.24 23.37 -1.68
CA PRO A 145 4.37 22.97 -3.07
C PRO A 145 5.30 23.94 -3.81
N ASP A 146 6.21 23.39 -4.60
CA ASP A 146 7.20 24.15 -5.36
C ASP A 146 7.33 23.56 -6.77
N GLU A 147 6.98 24.36 -7.78
CA GLU A 147 6.99 23.96 -9.18
C GLU A 147 8.37 23.50 -9.69
N ASN A 148 9.46 23.86 -9.00
CA ASN A 148 10.81 23.39 -9.34
C ASN A 148 11.00 21.88 -9.09
N TRP A 149 10.09 21.25 -8.35
CA TRP A 149 10.04 19.81 -8.12
C TRP A 149 9.18 19.06 -9.15
N VAL A 150 8.65 19.76 -10.16
CA VAL A 150 8.10 19.16 -11.37
C VAL A 150 9.22 19.02 -12.39
N LEU A 151 9.76 17.80 -12.51
CA LEU A 151 10.95 17.54 -13.33
C LEU A 151 10.56 16.93 -14.68
N PRO A 152 11.22 17.33 -15.78
CA PRO A 152 11.15 16.59 -17.03
C PRO A 152 11.59 15.15 -16.83
N ALA A 153 10.79 14.22 -17.33
CA ALA A 153 10.98 12.80 -17.20
C ALA A 153 10.53 12.05 -18.47
N ARG A 154 10.85 10.76 -18.53
CA ARG A 154 10.33 9.84 -19.54
C ARG A 154 10.20 8.47 -18.93
N TYR A 155 9.12 7.77 -19.25
CA TYR A 155 8.90 6.40 -18.82
C TYR A 155 9.26 5.41 -19.93
N GLU A 156 10.01 4.37 -19.59
CA GLU A 156 10.28 3.21 -20.44
C GLU A 156 9.71 1.95 -19.79
N PRO A 157 8.68 1.32 -20.36
CA PRO A 157 8.24 0.01 -19.89
C PRO A 157 9.33 -1.05 -20.17
N LEU A 158 9.35 -2.10 -19.35
CA LEU A 158 10.18 -3.29 -19.63
C LEU A 158 9.48 -4.19 -20.66
N ASP A 159 10.26 -4.79 -21.55
CA ASP A 159 9.78 -5.86 -22.45
C ASP A 159 9.25 -7.07 -21.65
N HIS A 160 9.93 -7.36 -20.53
CA HIS A 160 9.54 -8.41 -19.60
C HIS A 160 9.65 -7.89 -18.17
N TRP A 161 8.57 -8.00 -17.42
CA TRP A 161 8.53 -7.61 -16.02
C TRP A 161 9.44 -8.52 -15.19
N SER A 162 10.03 -7.95 -14.13
CA SER A 162 10.95 -8.65 -13.24
C SER A 162 10.53 -8.43 -11.78
N ASN A 163 10.83 -9.40 -10.91
CA ASN A 163 10.57 -9.27 -9.49
C ASN A 163 11.82 -8.79 -8.74
N ILE A 164 11.61 -7.85 -7.82
CA ILE A 164 12.63 -7.28 -6.93
C ILE A 164 12.19 -7.56 -5.49
N THR A 165 12.95 -8.37 -4.75
CA THR A 165 12.69 -8.58 -3.33
C THR A 165 13.23 -7.40 -2.52
N THR A 166 12.35 -6.69 -1.84
CA THR A 166 12.68 -5.62 -0.90
C THR A 166 12.48 -6.11 0.55
N LYS A 167 13.25 -5.56 1.48
CA LYS A 167 13.03 -5.79 2.91
C LYS A 167 11.76 -5.06 3.37
N ALA A 168 11.07 -5.57 4.38
CA ALA A 168 9.93 -4.89 5.00
C ALA A 168 10.33 -4.13 6.28
N VAL A 169 9.50 -3.15 6.67
CA VAL A 169 9.64 -2.45 7.97
C VAL A 169 9.47 -3.38 9.17
N THR A 170 8.72 -4.47 9.00
CA THR A 170 8.56 -5.51 10.03
C THR A 170 9.70 -6.51 9.94
N ALA A 171 10.45 -6.69 11.03
CA ALA A 171 11.60 -7.57 11.07
C ALA A 171 11.26 -9.00 10.64
N GLY A 172 12.08 -9.55 9.74
CA GLY A 172 11.92 -10.91 9.20
C GLY A 172 10.97 -11.01 8.01
N LEU A 173 10.23 -9.96 7.63
CA LEU A 173 9.39 -9.96 6.43
C LEU A 173 10.11 -9.31 5.23
N SER A 174 9.67 -9.71 4.04
CA SER A 174 10.09 -9.14 2.76
C SER A 174 8.89 -8.97 1.85
N HIS A 175 9.00 -8.08 0.88
CA HIS A 175 8.01 -7.91 -0.19
C HIS A 175 8.66 -8.21 -1.54
N ASN A 176 7.94 -8.89 -2.41
CA ASN A 176 8.39 -9.10 -3.79
C ASN A 176 7.74 -8.06 -4.69
N GLU A 177 8.40 -6.96 -4.99
CA GLU A 177 7.88 -5.91 -5.86
C GLU A 177 8.06 -6.25 -7.34
N THR A 178 7.03 -6.05 -8.16
CA THR A 178 7.12 -6.32 -9.61
C THR A 178 7.53 -5.05 -10.33
N GLN A 179 8.76 -5.01 -10.83
CA GLN A 179 9.23 -3.94 -11.70
C GLN A 179 8.57 -4.06 -13.08
N ILE A 180 8.01 -2.95 -13.54
CA ILE A 180 7.28 -2.85 -14.81
C ILE A 180 7.97 -1.90 -15.81
N GLY A 181 8.89 -1.08 -15.33
CA GLY A 181 9.57 -0.09 -16.16
C GLY A 181 10.59 0.73 -15.39
N ASN A 182 11.10 1.76 -16.06
CA ASN A 182 12.01 2.75 -15.50
C ASN A 182 11.53 4.15 -15.87
N LEU A 183 11.54 5.06 -14.90
CA LEU A 183 11.31 6.49 -15.13
C LEU A 183 12.66 7.20 -15.08
N TYR A 184 13.07 7.84 -16.17
CA TYR A 184 14.29 8.65 -16.23
C TYR A 184 13.92 10.12 -16.09
N PHE A 185 14.70 10.88 -15.34
CA PHE A 185 14.45 12.30 -15.13
C PHE A 185 15.75 13.06 -14.93
N LYS A 186 15.72 14.37 -15.19
CA LYS A 186 16.91 15.23 -15.05
C LYS A 186 16.78 16.12 -13.82
N TYR A 187 17.86 16.23 -13.03
CA TYR A 187 17.96 17.18 -11.93
C TYR A 187 19.36 17.79 -11.86
N ARG A 188 19.46 19.13 -11.92
CA ARG A 188 20.74 19.88 -11.93
C ARG A 188 21.75 19.31 -12.93
N ASP A 189 21.30 19.15 -14.17
CA ASP A 189 22.06 18.62 -15.31
C ASP A 189 22.59 17.19 -15.19
N LYS A 190 22.11 16.42 -14.21
CA LYS A 190 22.39 14.99 -14.09
C LYS A 190 21.14 14.18 -14.37
N ASP A 191 21.34 13.04 -15.03
CA ASP A 191 20.29 12.06 -15.27
C ASP A 191 20.18 11.12 -14.07
N TYR A 192 18.95 10.86 -13.67
CA TYR A 192 18.59 9.91 -12.63
C TYR A 192 17.53 8.95 -13.17
N ARG A 193 17.36 7.83 -12.47
CA ARG A 193 16.42 6.79 -12.83
C ARG A 193 15.70 6.32 -11.57
N PHE A 194 14.40 6.14 -11.69
CA PHE A 194 13.60 5.35 -10.76
C PHE A 194 13.20 4.03 -11.41
N VAL A 195 13.35 2.95 -10.65
CA VAL A 195 12.61 1.71 -10.85
C VAL A 195 11.13 1.99 -10.58
N VAL A 196 10.29 1.63 -11.55
CA VAL A 196 8.83 1.75 -11.46
C VAL A 196 8.24 0.37 -11.21
N PHE A 197 7.44 0.27 -10.15
CA PHE A 197 6.75 -0.93 -9.73
C PHE A 197 5.30 -0.94 -10.18
N GLN A 198 4.76 -2.14 -10.33
CA GLN A 198 3.33 -2.38 -10.46
C GLN A 198 2.61 -1.87 -9.22
N GLY A 199 1.40 -1.32 -9.40
CA GLY A 199 0.56 -0.95 -8.28
C GLY A 199 0.14 -2.11 -7.40
N HIS A 200 -0.29 -1.76 -6.18
CA HIS A 200 -0.85 -2.68 -5.22
C HIS A 200 -2.34 -2.40 -5.01
N ASN A 201 -3.11 -3.47 -4.89
CA ASN A 201 -4.47 -3.48 -4.41
C ASN A 201 -4.50 -3.98 -2.96
N ASP A 202 -5.08 -3.17 -2.08
CA ASP A 202 -5.21 -3.48 -0.66
C ASP A 202 -6.58 -4.06 -0.27
N ASP A 203 -7.45 -4.29 -1.26
CA ASP A 203 -8.73 -4.98 -1.08
C ASP A 203 -8.54 -6.50 -0.94
N SER A 204 -9.47 -7.15 -0.23
CA SER A 204 -9.46 -8.60 0.02
C SER A 204 -10.35 -9.37 -0.96
N GLY A 205 -10.22 -10.69 -0.96
CA GLY A 205 -11.25 -11.59 -1.49
C GLY A 205 -11.23 -11.75 -3.01
N TRP A 206 -10.18 -11.27 -3.66
CA TRP A 206 -10.00 -11.45 -5.10
C TRP A 206 -9.72 -12.91 -5.41
N LEU A 207 -10.66 -13.54 -6.12
CA LEU A 207 -10.59 -14.94 -6.49
C LEU A 207 -10.61 -15.11 -8.01
N LYS A 208 -9.86 -16.11 -8.50
CA LYS A 208 -9.96 -16.59 -9.88
C LYS A 208 -10.15 -18.10 -9.87
N LYS A 209 -11.02 -18.57 -10.76
CA LYS A 209 -11.14 -19.99 -11.07
C LYS A 209 -10.10 -20.34 -12.14
N ASP A 210 -9.24 -21.29 -11.82
CA ASP A 210 -8.29 -21.85 -12.77
C ASP A 210 -9.09 -22.50 -13.92
N PRO A 211 -8.88 -22.10 -15.19
CA PRO A 211 -9.65 -22.62 -16.30
C PRO A 211 -9.32 -24.08 -16.65
N GLU A 212 -8.14 -24.58 -16.25
CA GLU A 212 -7.69 -25.95 -16.53
C GLU A 212 -8.12 -26.91 -15.42
N THR A 213 -7.91 -26.53 -14.16
CA THR A 213 -8.20 -27.41 -13.01
C THR A 213 -9.59 -27.18 -12.41
N GLY A 214 -10.19 -26.03 -12.66
CA GLY A 214 -11.44 -25.60 -12.03
C GLY A 214 -11.28 -25.17 -10.57
N GLU A 215 -10.06 -25.16 -10.02
CA GLU A 215 -9.79 -24.76 -8.63
C GLU A 215 -9.95 -23.25 -8.44
N THR A 216 -10.44 -22.82 -7.28
CA THR A 216 -10.56 -21.40 -6.94
C THR A 216 -9.36 -20.96 -6.13
N ARG A 217 -8.63 -19.93 -6.59
CA ARG A 217 -7.42 -19.43 -5.94
C ARG A 217 -7.51 -17.94 -5.66
N TYR A 218 -6.87 -17.51 -4.56
CA TYR A 218 -6.71 -16.09 -4.25
C TYR A 218 -5.71 -15.43 -5.18
N LEU A 219 -6.04 -14.24 -5.66
CA LEU A 219 -5.18 -13.42 -6.50
C LEU A 219 -4.17 -12.66 -5.62
N ASN A 220 -2.99 -12.42 -6.16
CA ASN A 220 -2.00 -11.59 -5.48
C ASN A 220 -2.51 -10.14 -5.39
N ASN A 221 -1.92 -9.38 -4.47
CA ASN A 221 -2.26 -7.95 -4.28
C ASN A 221 -1.84 -7.06 -5.45
N ARG A 222 -1.41 -7.60 -6.60
CA ARG A 222 -0.95 -6.82 -7.76
C ARG A 222 -1.84 -6.97 -8.99
N GLN A 223 -2.82 -7.86 -8.96
CA GLN A 223 -3.72 -8.01 -10.09
C GLN A 223 -4.64 -6.79 -10.24
N ASN A 224 -4.91 -6.42 -11.51
CA ASN A 224 -5.81 -5.34 -11.90
C ASN A 224 -5.39 -3.91 -11.50
N THR A 225 -4.08 -3.65 -11.42
CA THR A 225 -3.52 -2.31 -11.16
C THR A 225 -2.97 -1.65 -12.43
N GLU A 226 -3.74 -1.73 -13.52
CA GLU A 226 -3.32 -1.23 -14.83
C GLU A 226 -3.28 0.30 -14.88
N GLY A 227 -2.42 0.85 -15.74
CA GLY A 227 -2.36 2.28 -16.00
C GLY A 227 -1.76 3.14 -14.89
N ILE A 228 -1.34 2.57 -13.75
CA ILE A 228 -0.66 3.31 -12.68
C ILE A 228 0.62 2.57 -12.25
N GLY A 229 1.75 3.29 -12.31
CA GLY A 229 3.04 2.86 -11.80
C GLY A 229 3.34 3.48 -10.44
N PHE A 230 4.06 2.76 -9.59
CA PHE A 230 4.45 3.21 -8.26
C PHE A 230 5.98 3.32 -8.16
N ILE A 231 6.45 4.40 -7.56
CA ILE A 231 7.88 4.61 -7.30
C ILE A 231 8.04 4.75 -5.80
N LEU A 232 8.67 3.77 -5.16
CA LEU A 232 9.10 3.86 -3.77
C LEU A 232 10.55 4.34 -3.73
N PHE A 233 10.80 5.48 -3.09
CA PHE A 233 12.13 6.11 -3.09
C PHE A 233 12.55 6.63 -1.72
N LYS A 234 13.86 6.81 -1.57
CA LYS A 234 14.49 7.53 -0.46
C LYS A 234 15.37 8.64 -1.01
N ASP A 235 15.68 9.61 -0.17
CA ASP A 235 16.50 10.76 -0.50
C ASP A 235 17.22 11.28 0.75
N GLN A 236 18.04 12.32 0.66
CA GLN A 236 18.82 12.79 1.82
C GLN A 236 17.98 13.42 2.96
N SER A 237 16.69 13.71 2.72
CA SER A 237 15.73 14.13 3.74
C SER A 237 15.14 12.97 4.56
N THR A 238 15.26 11.73 4.05
CA THR A 238 14.70 10.52 4.67
C THR A 238 15.27 10.31 6.07
N GLY A 239 14.37 10.08 7.04
CA GLY A 239 14.70 9.90 8.45
C GLY A 239 15.07 11.20 9.18
N LYS A 240 15.02 12.36 8.51
CA LYS A 240 15.30 13.68 9.09
C LYS A 240 14.07 14.58 9.04
N GLN A 241 13.54 14.79 7.84
CA GLN A 241 12.34 15.62 7.60
C GLN A 241 11.18 14.78 7.02
N THR A 242 11.52 13.67 6.35
CA THR A 242 10.56 12.75 5.73
C THR A 242 10.70 11.37 6.35
N TYR A 243 9.65 10.54 6.21
CA TYR A 243 9.56 9.26 6.88
C TYR A 243 10.74 8.33 6.53
N GLY A 244 11.30 7.64 7.54
CA GLY A 244 12.52 6.84 7.40
C GLY A 244 12.41 5.63 6.46
N GLY A 245 11.18 5.14 6.23
CA GLY A 245 10.92 4.07 5.25
C GLY A 245 11.03 4.52 3.79
N GLY A 246 10.97 5.84 3.54
CA GLY A 246 10.86 6.42 2.21
C GLY A 246 9.45 6.90 1.89
N ARG A 247 9.27 7.42 0.67
CA ARG A 247 8.00 7.95 0.17
C ARG A 247 7.66 7.31 -1.17
N VAL A 248 6.41 7.45 -1.55
CA VAL A 248 5.85 6.88 -2.77
C VAL A 248 5.39 7.98 -3.71
N LEU A 249 5.60 7.77 -5.00
CA LEU A 249 4.93 8.49 -6.07
C LEU A 249 4.05 7.51 -6.83
N SER A 250 2.90 7.98 -7.28
CA SER A 250 2.09 7.30 -8.29
C SER A 250 2.21 8.08 -9.58
N ILE A 251 2.51 7.37 -10.67
CA ILE A 251 2.57 7.92 -12.02
C ILE A 251 1.49 7.25 -12.87
N ASP A 252 0.74 8.03 -13.63
CA ASP A 252 -0.17 7.50 -14.63
C ASP A 252 0.68 7.04 -15.83
N ILE A 253 0.54 5.77 -16.19
CA ILE A 253 1.28 5.09 -17.26
C ILE A 253 0.30 4.45 -18.26
N SER A 254 -0.97 4.87 -18.25
CA SER A 254 -1.97 4.39 -19.22
C SER A 254 -1.53 4.61 -20.66
N ASN A 255 -0.81 5.71 -20.91
CA ASN A 255 -0.11 6.01 -22.14
C ASN A 255 1.39 6.20 -21.86
N PRO A 256 2.22 5.13 -21.88
CA PRO A 256 3.64 5.21 -21.52
C PRO A 256 4.44 6.27 -22.28
N ASN A 257 4.15 6.46 -23.56
CA ASN A 257 4.83 7.42 -24.44
C ASN A 257 4.46 8.89 -24.15
N GLU A 258 3.43 9.13 -23.35
CA GLU A 258 2.98 10.48 -22.97
C GLU A 258 3.47 10.88 -21.58
N VAL A 259 4.19 10.00 -20.87
CA VAL A 259 4.80 10.32 -19.58
C VAL A 259 6.02 11.18 -19.82
N ASP A 260 5.89 12.47 -19.54
CA ASP A 260 6.92 13.47 -19.80
C ASP A 260 7.43 14.19 -18.54
N SER A 261 6.74 14.05 -17.40
CA SER A 261 7.07 14.68 -16.12
C SER A 261 7.03 13.70 -14.96
N VAL A 262 7.74 14.07 -13.90
CA VAL A 262 7.50 13.56 -12.55
C VAL A 262 7.31 14.73 -11.59
N ASP A 263 6.21 14.71 -10.84
CA ASP A 263 5.88 15.73 -9.84
C ASP A 263 6.23 15.23 -8.43
N LEU A 264 7.41 15.64 -7.94
CA LEU A 264 7.90 15.24 -6.62
C LEU A 264 7.15 15.94 -5.47
N ASN A 265 6.30 16.93 -5.73
CA ASN A 265 5.39 17.48 -4.72
C ASN A 265 4.28 16.51 -4.36
N LYS A 266 4.01 15.52 -5.22
CA LYS A 266 3.01 14.48 -4.99
C LYS A 266 3.58 13.24 -4.29
N ALA A 267 4.80 13.32 -3.77
CA ALA A 267 5.37 12.26 -2.95
C ALA A 267 4.62 12.14 -1.62
N PHE A 268 4.09 10.95 -1.33
CA PHE A 268 3.30 10.69 -0.13
C PHE A 268 3.84 9.52 0.70
N ASN A 269 3.44 9.46 1.97
CA ASN A 269 3.86 8.43 2.90
C ASN A 269 3.09 7.13 2.71
N LEU A 270 3.80 6.00 2.85
CA LEU A 270 3.19 4.69 3.03
C LEU A 270 2.49 4.59 4.40
N PRO A 271 1.51 3.69 4.55
CA PRO A 271 0.76 3.51 5.81
C PRO A 271 1.61 3.26 7.06
N CYS A 272 2.78 2.65 6.92
CA CYS A 272 3.69 2.44 8.05
C CYS A 272 4.28 3.73 8.64
N ALA A 273 4.20 4.85 7.93
CA ALA A 273 4.64 6.14 8.46
C ALA A 273 3.75 6.65 9.60
N TYR A 274 2.48 6.21 9.62
CA TYR A 274 1.47 6.74 10.53
C TYR A 274 0.63 5.63 11.19
N SER A 275 1.02 4.36 11.06
CA SER A 275 0.36 3.23 11.71
C SER A 275 1.32 2.06 11.93
N TYR A 276 1.31 1.51 13.14
CA TYR A 276 2.09 0.30 13.49
C TYR A 276 1.50 -1.01 12.94
N PHE A 277 0.30 -0.97 12.37
CA PHE A 277 -0.45 -2.16 11.97
C PHE A 277 -0.24 -2.53 10.48
N CYS A 278 0.89 -2.07 9.93
CA CYS A 278 1.24 -2.16 8.51
C CYS A 278 2.57 -2.88 8.30
N THR A 279 2.68 -3.56 7.15
CA THR A 279 3.87 -4.29 6.71
C THR A 279 4.29 -3.71 5.36
N CYS A 280 5.00 -2.60 5.36
CA CYS A 280 5.37 -1.89 4.15
C CYS A 280 6.80 -2.23 3.67
N PRO A 281 7.05 -2.19 2.35
CA PRO A 281 8.39 -2.36 1.78
C PRO A 281 9.31 -1.17 2.07
N PHE A 282 10.62 -1.42 2.03
CA PHE A 282 11.64 -0.39 1.90
C PHE A 282 11.94 -0.10 0.43
N ALA A 283 12.31 1.16 0.14
CA ALA A 283 12.80 1.53 -1.19
C ALA A 283 14.00 0.66 -1.60
N PRO A 284 14.07 0.21 -2.87
CA PRO A 284 15.25 -0.46 -3.41
C PRO A 284 16.44 0.49 -3.44
N GLU A 285 17.66 -0.04 -3.47
CA GLU A 285 18.89 0.76 -3.48
C GLU A 285 18.96 1.69 -4.70
N GLU A 286 18.42 1.22 -5.84
CA GLU A 286 18.34 1.95 -7.10
C GLU A 286 17.45 3.20 -7.02
N ASN A 287 16.51 3.26 -6.08
CA ASN A 287 15.63 4.41 -5.87
C ASN A 287 16.09 5.30 -4.69
N ILE A 288 17.38 5.26 -4.33
CA ILE A 288 17.96 6.17 -3.33
C ILE A 288 18.61 7.35 -4.03
N LEU A 289 18.00 8.53 -3.89
CA LEU A 289 18.52 9.77 -4.46
C LEU A 289 19.66 10.36 -3.60
N PRO A 290 20.74 10.86 -4.22
CA PRO A 290 21.90 11.39 -3.51
C PRO A 290 21.75 12.88 -3.13
N PHE A 291 20.53 13.41 -3.11
CA PHE A 291 20.21 14.80 -2.73
C PHE A 291 18.90 14.82 -1.94
N ALA A 292 18.60 15.92 -1.26
CA ALA A 292 17.35 16.07 -0.50
C ALA A 292 16.22 16.52 -1.43
N VAL A 293 15.06 15.85 -1.35
CA VAL A 293 13.82 16.22 -2.03
C VAL A 293 12.90 16.88 -1.03
N THR A 294 12.95 18.21 -0.95
CA THR A 294 12.20 19.03 0.02
C THR A 294 10.82 19.44 -0.51
N SER A 295 10.07 18.46 -1.02
CA SER A 295 8.71 18.59 -1.57
C SER A 295 7.84 17.42 -1.09
N GLY A 296 6.52 17.53 -1.11
CA GLY A 296 5.60 16.45 -0.73
C GLY A 296 5.44 16.24 0.77
N GLU A 297 4.94 15.07 1.18
CA GLU A 297 4.66 14.80 2.59
C GLU A 297 5.95 14.67 3.43
N LYS A 298 5.88 15.19 4.66
CA LYS A 298 6.88 15.07 5.73
C LYS A 298 6.56 13.87 6.62
N THR A 299 7.42 13.60 7.59
CA THR A 299 7.13 12.61 8.63
C THR A 299 5.85 13.03 9.39
N PRO A 300 4.80 12.19 9.40
CA PRO A 300 3.59 12.46 10.15
C PRO A 300 3.75 12.04 11.62
N ASP A 301 2.81 12.45 12.46
CA ASP A 301 2.62 11.79 13.75
C ASP A 301 2.19 10.34 13.54
N VAL A 302 2.65 9.45 14.42
CA VAL A 302 2.16 8.08 14.42
C VAL A 302 0.85 8.03 15.18
N TYR A 303 -0.16 7.46 14.52
CA TYR A 303 -1.49 7.23 15.06
C TYR A 303 -1.60 5.75 15.47
#